data_AF-A0A3R6A1D5-F1
#
_entry.id   AF-A0A3R6A1D5-F1
#
_cell.length_a   1.000
_cell.length_b   1.000
_cell.length_c   1.000
_cell.angle_alpha   90.00
_cell.angle_beta   90.00
_cell.angle_gamma   90.00
#
_symmetry.space_group_name_H-M   'P 1'
#
loop_
_entity.id
_entity.type
_entity.pdbx_description
1 polymer ?
#
loop_
_entity_poly.entity_id
_entity_poly.type
_entity_poly.pdbx_seq_one_letter_code
_entity_poly.pdbx_strand_id
1 'polypeptide(L)'
;MKIWNKTHHLTDTNLILNETFTEDAFFFDIETTGFSPAYTFLYLIGCAHRVGDNFIITQYFAETKEEEGAILSAFLQELCYYQTVISFNGLGFDIPYLKKKCEKYGLTHPFDKKDYIDIYKEVSGLKFLLKLPDYKQKTIERFLGLSRNDTFSGGELIEVYQNYLKTPDEQAIFFLKQHNYEDVLGMTGLIAIRSYRKLFDGAFTVNSTETNIYKDCNGIPQKELILTLQNQYPIPQRVSCQTDAFYLICDGMQSKLRIHLFEGTLKFFFDHPEDYYYLPAEDMAIHKSVATYVDKDFRKKATADNCYTKKDAIFVPQYETLITPFFKESNKDKLTYFELTREFLDSDSLLRQYTSHVFRHFLAAKH
;
A
#
# COMPACT_ATOMS: atom_id res chain seq x y z
N MET A 1 22.30 17.91 28.76
CA MET A 1 21.64 17.06 27.76
C MET A 1 22.31 15.71 27.82
N LYS A 2 21.54 14.64 27.71
CA LYS A 2 22.06 13.26 27.69
C LYS A 2 22.05 12.71 26.28
N ILE A 3 23.09 11.97 25.94
CA ILE A 3 23.17 11.21 24.69
C ILE A 3 23.34 9.74 25.05
N TRP A 4 22.46 8.88 24.54
CA TRP A 4 22.60 7.44 24.67
C TRP A 4 22.85 6.81 23.31
N ASN A 5 23.79 5.88 23.24
CA ASN A 5 24.08 5.11 22.04
C ASN A 5 23.91 3.63 22.33
N LYS A 6 23.32 2.89 21.39
CA LYS A 6 23.24 1.44 21.46
C LYS A 6 23.44 0.83 20.07
N THR A 7 24.40 -0.07 19.96
CA THR A 7 24.72 -0.76 18.72
C THR A 7 23.92 -2.06 18.63
N HIS A 8 23.41 -2.34 17.44
CA HIS A 8 22.70 -3.54 17.09
C HIS A 8 23.31 -4.17 15.84
N HIS A 9 23.39 -5.49 15.81
CA HIS A 9 23.69 -6.23 14.59
C HIS A 9 22.42 -6.33 13.74
N LEU A 10 22.54 -6.07 12.44
CA LEU A 10 21.52 -6.39 11.46
C LEU A 10 21.54 -7.91 11.27
N THR A 11 20.76 -8.62 12.09
CA THR A 11 20.59 -10.08 11.98
C THR A 11 19.61 -10.47 10.88
N ASP A 12 18.97 -9.49 10.24
CA ASP A 12 17.79 -9.71 9.41
C ASP A 12 18.15 -9.92 7.93
N THR A 13 17.70 -11.06 7.40
CA THR A 13 17.75 -11.38 5.96
C THR A 13 16.65 -10.69 5.17
N ASN A 14 15.83 -9.85 5.82
CA ASN A 14 14.78 -9.10 5.16
C ASN A 14 15.33 -8.22 4.03
N LEU A 15 14.96 -8.58 2.80
CA LEU A 15 15.40 -7.92 1.59
C LEU A 15 14.98 -6.44 1.56
N ILE A 16 13.77 -6.13 2.02
CA ILE A 16 13.27 -4.75 2.06
C ILE A 16 14.05 -3.90 3.05
N LEU A 17 14.36 -4.43 4.23
CA LEU A 17 15.16 -3.70 5.20
C LEU A 17 16.53 -3.37 4.61
N ASN A 18 17.20 -4.33 3.98
CA ASN A 18 18.51 -4.11 3.41
C ASN A 18 18.51 -3.13 2.22
N GLU A 19 17.48 -3.16 1.38
CA GLU A 19 17.31 -2.20 0.28
C GLU A 19 16.93 -0.80 0.75
N THR A 20 16.26 -0.68 1.91
CA THR A 20 15.72 0.59 2.39
C THR A 20 16.63 1.27 3.40
N PHE A 21 17.16 0.51 4.36
CA PHE A 21 18.06 1.02 5.39
C PHE A 21 19.51 0.83 4.93
N THR A 22 19.88 1.63 3.93
CA THR A 22 21.27 1.76 3.45
C THR A 22 22.09 2.64 4.41
N GLU A 23 23.40 2.74 4.21
CA GLU A 23 24.26 3.66 4.99
C GLU A 23 23.91 5.14 4.78
N ASP A 24 23.21 5.49 3.69
CA ASP A 24 22.70 6.84 3.41
C ASP A 24 21.26 7.06 3.92
N ALA A 25 20.71 6.11 4.69
CA ALA A 25 19.36 6.17 5.24
C ALA A 25 19.37 6.33 6.76
N PHE A 26 18.34 7.02 7.27
CA PHE A 26 18.27 7.45 8.66
C PHE A 26 16.85 7.31 9.22
N PHE A 27 16.67 6.47 10.24
CA PHE A 27 15.40 6.43 10.98
C PHE A 27 15.38 7.51 12.05
N PHE A 28 14.21 8.09 12.32
CA PHE A 28 14.05 8.90 13.53
C PHE A 28 12.59 8.97 14.01
N ASP A 29 12.45 9.27 15.30
CA ASP A 29 11.19 9.48 16.01
C ASP A 29 11.42 10.54 17.12
N ILE A 30 10.40 11.34 17.43
CA ILE A 30 10.48 12.42 18.42
C ILE A 30 9.47 12.27 19.53
N GLU A 31 9.85 12.71 20.73
CA GLU A 31 8.93 12.87 21.84
C GLU A 31 8.74 14.35 22.21
N THR A 32 7.48 14.71 22.41
CA THR A 32 7.09 16.09 22.70
C THR A 32 6.09 16.13 23.84
N THR A 33 6.03 17.24 24.57
CA THR A 33 5.00 17.46 25.60
C THR A 33 3.63 17.84 25.00
N GLY A 34 3.36 17.45 23.75
CA GLY A 34 2.11 17.67 23.02
C GLY A 34 2.31 18.22 21.59
N PHE A 35 1.22 18.32 20.83
CA PHE A 35 1.28 18.46 19.37
C PHE A 35 1.65 19.86 18.81
N SER A 36 1.55 20.92 19.61
CA SER A 36 1.75 22.29 19.10
C SER A 36 3.17 22.81 19.36
N PRO A 37 4.05 22.94 18.34
CA PRO A 37 5.44 23.33 18.54
C PRO A 37 5.62 24.73 19.15
N ALA A 38 4.59 25.58 19.08
CA ALA A 38 4.59 26.91 19.67
C ALA A 38 4.55 26.89 21.20
N TYR A 39 3.93 25.87 21.81
CA TYR A 39 3.63 25.83 23.24
C TYR A 39 4.19 24.61 23.95
N THR A 40 4.56 23.56 23.21
CA THR A 40 5.07 22.30 23.78
C THR A 40 6.57 22.21 23.64
N PHE A 41 7.19 21.24 24.30
CA PHE A 41 8.64 21.04 24.30
C PHE A 41 8.98 19.70 23.65
N LEU A 42 9.94 19.71 22.74
CA LEU A 42 10.68 18.53 22.29
C LEU A 42 11.67 18.16 23.39
N TYR A 43 11.56 16.94 23.90
CA TYR A 43 12.44 16.48 24.98
C TYR A 43 13.31 15.28 24.63
N LEU A 44 12.97 14.56 23.56
CA LEU A 44 13.75 13.43 23.09
C LEU A 44 13.69 13.35 21.57
N ILE A 45 14.83 13.12 20.94
CA ILE A 45 14.89 12.64 19.56
C ILE A 45 15.68 11.34 19.56
N GLY A 46 15.06 10.27 19.07
CA GLY A 46 15.72 9.01 18.80
C GLY A 46 15.99 8.88 17.31
N CYS A 47 17.15 8.34 16.93
CA CYS A 47 17.47 8.06 15.55
C CYS A 47 18.31 6.79 15.39
N ALA A 48 18.33 6.23 14.19
CA ALA A 48 19.18 5.11 13.85
C ALA A 48 19.83 5.26 12.48
N HIS A 49 21.13 4.98 12.40
CA HIS A 49 21.89 4.93 11.16
C HIS A 49 22.66 3.61 11.03
N ARG A 50 22.91 3.18 9.79
CA ARG A 50 23.60 1.93 9.48
C ARG A 50 25.11 2.15 9.35
N VAL A 51 25.88 1.18 9.84
CA VAL A 51 27.34 1.09 9.72
C VAL A 51 27.70 -0.36 9.39
N GLY A 52 27.91 -0.68 8.12
CA GLY A 52 28.11 -2.04 7.63
C GLY A 52 26.94 -2.97 8.01
N ASP A 53 27.27 -4.05 8.74
CA ASP A 53 26.29 -5.03 9.25
C ASP A 53 25.71 -4.65 10.63
N ASN A 54 25.96 -3.43 11.08
CA ASN A 54 25.44 -2.88 12.32
C ASN A 54 24.55 -1.68 12.05
N PHE A 55 23.78 -1.30 13.05
CA PHE A 55 23.21 0.02 13.14
C PHE A 55 23.33 0.55 14.57
N ILE A 56 23.40 1.86 14.70
CA ILE A 56 23.54 2.55 15.97
C ILE A 56 22.26 3.34 16.21
N ILE A 57 21.57 3.06 17.31
CA ILE A 57 20.50 3.92 17.81
C ILE A 57 21.13 4.97 18.71
N THR A 58 20.90 6.24 18.40
CA THR A 58 21.30 7.40 19.19
C THR A 58 20.05 8.12 19.70
N GLN A 59 20.05 8.49 20.97
CA GLN A 59 18.94 9.23 21.59
C GLN A 59 19.48 10.50 22.24
N TYR A 60 18.93 11.65 21.85
CA TYR A 60 19.27 12.97 22.38
C TYR A 60 18.17 13.44 23.35
N PHE A 61 18.46 13.43 24.64
CA PHE A 61 17.50 13.75 25.70
C PHE A 61 17.79 15.10 26.36
N ALA A 62 16.76 15.94 26.43
CA ALA A 62 16.79 17.21 27.14
C ALA A 62 16.42 16.99 28.61
N GLU A 63 17.40 17.12 29.50
CA GLU A 63 17.21 17.01 30.95
C GLU A 63 16.48 18.23 31.50
N THR A 64 16.59 19.37 30.82
CA THR A 64 15.85 20.59 31.11
C THR A 64 15.27 21.20 29.82
N LYS A 65 14.29 22.09 29.96
CA LYS A 65 13.63 22.74 28.81
C LYS A 65 14.58 23.62 27.99
N GLU A 66 15.62 24.15 28.62
CA GLU A 66 16.64 24.99 28.00
C GLU A 66 17.49 24.21 27.00
N GLU A 67 17.52 22.88 27.12
CA GLU A 67 18.31 21.99 26.27
C GLU A 67 17.60 21.59 24.98
N GLU A 68 16.32 21.98 24.78
CA GLU A 68 15.53 21.69 23.58
C GLU A 68 16.28 22.08 22.28
N GLY A 69 16.91 23.27 22.27
CA GLY A 69 17.70 23.73 21.11
C GLY A 69 19.00 22.94 20.92
N ALA A 70 19.62 22.47 22.01
CA ALA A 70 20.87 21.73 21.97
C ALA A 70 20.66 20.32 21.38
N ILE A 71 19.61 19.61 21.83
CA ILE A 71 19.29 18.27 21.28
C ILE A 71 18.89 18.35 19.80
N LEU A 72 18.15 19.41 19.42
CA LEU A 72 17.76 19.63 18.03
C LEU A 72 18.98 19.92 17.16
N SER A 73 19.89 20.78 17.62
CA SER A 73 21.13 21.08 16.90
C SER A 73 22.00 19.83 16.71
N ALA A 74 22.15 19.00 17.75
CA ALA A 74 22.93 17.77 17.66
C ALA A 74 22.31 16.78 16.66
N PHE A 75 21.00 16.60 16.70
CA PHE A 75 20.28 15.78 15.72
C PHE A 75 20.46 16.28 14.28
N LEU A 76 20.36 17.59 14.04
CA LEU A 76 20.51 18.17 12.69
C LEU A 76 21.93 18.01 12.12
N GLN A 77 22.94 18.07 12.98
CA GLN A 77 24.33 17.81 12.60
C GLN A 77 24.52 16.36 12.14
N GLU A 78 23.88 15.40 12.81
CA GLU A 78 23.90 13.99 12.41
C GLU A 78 23.10 13.79 11.10
N LEU A 79 21.87 14.31 11.03
CA LEU A 79 20.98 14.17 9.88
C LEU A 79 21.58 14.70 8.56
N CYS A 80 22.54 15.64 8.64
CA CYS A 80 23.10 16.25 7.44
C CYS A 80 23.81 15.25 6.52
N TYR A 81 24.32 14.14 7.06
CA TYR A 81 25.08 13.13 6.32
C TYR A 81 24.24 12.15 5.50
N TYR A 82 22.92 12.07 5.76
CA TYR A 82 22.04 11.03 5.19
C TYR A 82 20.99 11.62 4.26
N GLN A 83 20.86 11.14 3.03
CA GLN A 83 19.88 11.67 2.08
C GLN A 83 18.45 11.17 2.35
N THR A 84 18.30 9.90 2.75
CA THR A 84 16.99 9.27 2.93
C THR A 84 16.57 9.26 4.39
N VAL A 85 15.37 9.74 4.68
CA VAL A 85 14.80 9.80 6.02
C VAL A 85 13.60 8.87 6.11
N ILE A 86 13.64 7.96 7.09
CA ILE A 86 12.59 6.98 7.34
C ILE A 86 11.94 7.31 8.68
N SER A 87 10.62 7.34 8.72
CA SER A 87 9.87 7.66 9.93
C SER A 87 8.48 7.02 9.92
N PHE A 88 7.83 7.02 11.07
CA PHE A 88 6.42 6.65 11.19
C PHE A 88 5.57 7.92 11.33
N ASN A 89 4.83 8.30 10.27
CA ASN A 89 4.03 9.53 10.25
C ASN A 89 4.85 10.83 10.40
N GLY A 90 6.16 10.79 10.14
CA GLY A 90 7.03 11.96 10.29
C GLY A 90 6.71 13.11 9.34
N LEU A 91 6.20 12.83 8.13
CA LEU A 91 5.75 13.90 7.23
C LEU A 91 4.46 14.56 7.73
N GLY A 92 3.66 13.84 8.52
CA GLY A 92 2.41 14.34 9.10
C GLY A 92 2.63 15.17 10.36
N PHE A 93 3.64 14.83 11.17
CA PHE A 93 3.84 15.43 12.49
C PHE A 93 5.28 15.90 12.73
N ASP A 94 6.23 14.97 12.78
CA ASP A 94 7.59 15.20 13.29
C ASP A 94 8.34 16.28 12.52
N ILE A 95 8.35 16.19 11.19
CA ILE A 95 9.09 17.11 10.33
C ILE A 95 8.51 18.54 10.41
N PRO A 96 7.19 18.76 10.25
CA PRO A 96 6.59 20.06 10.52
C PRO A 96 6.91 20.61 11.92
N TYR A 97 6.87 19.75 12.95
CA TYR A 97 7.17 20.14 14.33
C TYR A 97 8.63 20.61 14.48
N LEU A 98 9.59 19.82 13.99
CA LEU A 98 11.01 20.14 14.05
C LEU A 98 11.36 21.39 13.24
N LYS A 99 10.76 21.60 12.06
CA LYS A 99 10.94 22.85 11.29
C LYS A 99 10.56 24.08 12.11
N LYS A 100 9.42 24.04 12.81
CA LYS A 100 9.00 25.14 13.70
C LYS A 100 9.93 25.35 14.89
N LYS A 101 10.51 24.27 15.43
CA LYS A 101 11.56 24.39 16.46
C LYS A 101 12.85 24.98 15.88
N CYS A 102 13.24 24.61 14.67
CA CYS A 102 14.40 25.21 14.00
C CYS A 102 14.21 26.73 13.82
N GLU A 103 13.02 27.17 13.37
CA GLU A 103 12.67 28.59 13.29
C GLU A 103 12.81 29.29 14.65
N LYS A 104 12.25 28.71 15.73
CA LYS A 104 12.34 29.24 17.10
C LYS A 104 13.77 29.43 17.58
N TYR A 105 14.67 28.49 17.27
CA TYR A 105 16.06 28.49 17.73
C TYR A 105 17.05 29.06 16.72
N GLY A 106 16.59 29.56 15.56
CA GLY A 106 17.47 30.09 14.50
C GLY A 106 18.39 29.03 13.87
N LEU A 107 17.97 27.76 13.87
CA LEU A 107 18.76 26.65 13.34
C LEU A 107 18.45 26.44 11.85
N THR A 108 19.48 26.22 11.05
CA THR A 108 19.30 25.78 9.64
C THR A 108 19.02 24.29 9.62
N HIS A 109 18.04 23.86 8.82
CA HIS A 109 17.67 22.45 8.70
C HIS A 109 17.76 21.95 7.25
N PRO A 110 18.04 20.65 7.03
CA PRO A 110 18.16 20.10 5.68
C PRO A 110 16.85 19.45 5.16
N PHE A 111 15.75 19.47 5.94
CA PHE A 111 14.52 18.71 5.66
C PHE A 111 13.98 18.86 4.22
N ASP A 112 13.96 20.06 3.63
CA ASP A 112 13.42 20.26 2.27
C ASP A 112 14.25 19.64 1.14
N LYS A 113 15.43 19.11 1.45
CA LYS A 113 16.37 18.52 0.49
C LYS A 113 16.50 17.00 0.65
N LYS A 114 15.71 16.38 1.53
CA LYS A 114 15.77 14.95 1.84
C LYS A 114 14.70 14.17 1.10
N ASP A 115 14.98 12.89 0.88
CA ASP A 115 14.01 11.92 0.40
C ASP A 115 13.32 11.25 1.61
N TYR A 116 12.03 10.96 1.49
CA TYR A 116 11.22 10.53 2.62
C TYR A 116 10.51 9.21 2.37
N ILE A 117 10.67 8.31 3.35
CA ILE A 117 9.89 7.09 3.46
C ILE A 117 9.06 7.20 4.75
N ASP A 118 7.79 7.56 4.58
CA ASP A 118 6.84 7.61 5.68
C ASP A 118 6.02 6.32 5.71
N ILE A 119 6.35 5.45 6.67
CA ILE A 119 5.77 4.11 6.78
C ILE A 119 4.25 4.21 6.96
N TYR A 120 3.76 5.17 7.75
CA TYR A 120 2.32 5.33 7.96
C TYR A 120 1.60 5.65 6.64
N LYS A 121 2.16 6.55 5.83
CA LYS A 121 1.55 6.92 4.53
C LYS A 121 1.48 5.74 3.59
N GLU A 122 2.55 4.95 3.48
CA GLU A 122 2.54 3.76 2.62
C GLU A 122 1.49 2.74 3.06
N VAL A 123 1.40 2.47 4.37
CA VAL A 123 0.43 1.51 4.94
C VAL A 123 -1.00 2.04 4.87
N SER A 124 -1.20 3.37 4.95
CA SER A 124 -2.53 3.98 4.92
C SER A 124 -3.28 3.72 3.61
N GLY A 125 -2.57 3.53 2.49
CA GLY A 125 -3.14 3.14 1.21
C GLY A 125 -3.57 1.68 1.12
N LEU A 126 -3.27 0.87 2.15
CA LEU A 126 -3.52 -0.57 2.19
C LEU A 126 -4.55 -0.96 3.26
N LYS A 127 -5.32 0.02 3.77
CA LYS A 127 -6.29 -0.22 4.84
C LYS A 127 -7.34 -1.29 4.50
N PHE A 128 -7.75 -1.33 3.23
CA PHE A 128 -8.69 -2.32 2.70
C PHE A 128 -8.16 -3.76 2.77
N LEU A 129 -6.84 -3.92 2.72
CA LEU A 129 -6.16 -5.21 2.73
C LEU A 129 -5.89 -5.67 4.15
N LEU A 130 -5.29 -4.79 4.97
CA LEU A 130 -4.79 -5.16 6.30
C LEU A 130 -5.89 -5.19 7.36
N LYS A 131 -6.93 -4.36 7.23
CA LYS A 131 -8.12 -4.34 8.12
C LYS A 131 -7.80 -4.32 9.61
N LEU A 132 -6.73 -3.61 10.00
CA LEU A 132 -6.31 -3.45 11.38
C LEU A 132 -7.28 -2.56 12.18
N PRO A 133 -7.41 -2.75 13.51
CA PRO A 133 -8.30 -1.95 14.35
C PRO A 133 -7.90 -0.47 14.39
N ASP A 134 -6.59 -0.20 14.37
CA ASP A 134 -6.02 1.10 14.10
C ASP A 134 -4.68 0.94 13.38
N TYR A 135 -4.08 2.05 12.98
CA TYR A 135 -2.82 2.09 12.24
C TYR A 135 -1.75 2.84 13.04
N LYS A 136 -1.75 2.67 14.37
CA LYS A 136 -0.63 3.08 15.20
C LYS A 136 0.53 2.11 14.99
N GLN A 137 1.76 2.58 15.20
CA GLN A 137 2.96 1.76 15.07
C GLN A 137 2.85 0.43 15.85
N LYS A 138 2.49 0.49 17.13
CA LYS A 138 2.28 -0.69 18.00
C LYS A 138 1.29 -1.72 17.43
N THR A 139 0.26 -1.29 16.73
CA THR A 139 -0.74 -2.19 16.15
C THR A 139 -0.18 -2.92 14.94
N ILE A 140 0.58 -2.22 14.10
CA ILE A 140 1.22 -2.81 12.92
C ILE A 140 2.39 -3.72 13.34
N GLU A 141 3.18 -3.33 14.34
CA GLU A 141 4.21 -4.18 14.95
C GLU A 141 3.63 -5.51 15.43
N ARG A 142 2.54 -5.45 16.18
CA ARG A 142 1.83 -6.66 16.65
C ARG A 142 1.31 -7.51 15.50
N PHE A 143 0.76 -6.87 14.46
CA PHE A 143 0.33 -7.58 13.26
C PHE A 143 1.50 -8.35 12.65
N LEU A 144 2.68 -7.73 12.54
CA LEU A 144 3.90 -8.37 12.04
C LEU A 144 4.53 -9.40 13.01
N GLY A 145 3.97 -9.57 14.22
CA GLY A 145 4.52 -10.46 15.24
C GLY A 145 5.72 -9.90 16.00
N LEU A 146 5.96 -8.60 15.93
CA LEU A 146 7.01 -7.91 16.69
C LEU A 146 6.56 -7.72 18.14
N SER A 147 7.46 -8.02 19.09
CA SER A 147 7.22 -7.85 20.52
C SER A 147 7.87 -6.58 21.05
N ARG A 148 7.26 -5.99 22.09
CA ARG A 148 7.74 -4.80 22.80
C ARG A 148 7.64 -5.01 24.30
N ASN A 149 8.54 -4.40 25.06
CA ASN A 149 8.46 -4.38 26.51
C ASN A 149 7.83 -3.09 27.04
N ASP A 150 7.76 -2.04 26.22
CA ASP A 150 7.22 -0.76 26.62
C ASP A 150 5.70 -0.81 26.89
N THR A 151 5.34 -0.40 28.11
CA THR A 151 3.98 -0.41 28.62
C THR A 151 3.27 0.93 28.50
N PHE A 152 3.99 2.03 28.28
CA PHE A 152 3.41 3.38 28.27
C PHE A 152 2.98 3.81 26.87
N SER A 153 1.99 4.69 26.82
CA SER A 153 1.66 5.48 25.63
C SER A 153 2.42 6.82 25.66
N GLY A 154 2.69 7.39 24.48
CA GLY A 154 3.33 8.71 24.40
C GLY A 154 2.57 9.80 25.17
N GLY A 155 1.23 9.69 25.26
CA GLY A 155 0.42 10.61 26.06
C GLY A 155 0.70 10.53 27.57
N GLU A 156 0.93 9.33 28.11
CA GLU A 156 1.28 9.14 29.52
C GLU A 156 2.70 9.63 29.82
N LEU A 157 3.62 9.50 28.85
CA LEU A 157 5.01 9.95 29.00
C LEU A 157 5.15 11.47 29.12
N ILE A 158 4.17 12.24 28.63
CA ILE A 158 4.13 13.69 28.83
C ILE A 158 4.11 14.02 30.32
N GLU A 159 3.27 13.36 31.11
CA GLU A 159 3.19 13.57 32.56
C GLU A 159 4.45 13.07 33.27
N VAL A 160 5.02 11.94 32.81
CA VAL A 160 6.29 11.41 33.32
C VAL A 160 7.42 12.43 33.14
N TYR A 161 7.56 13.03 31.95
CA TYR A 161 8.57 14.05 31.69
C TYR A 161 8.32 15.34 32.51
N GLN A 162 7.07 15.78 32.61
CA GLN A 162 6.73 16.96 33.43
C GLN A 162 7.06 16.76 34.92
N ASN A 163 6.88 15.55 35.45
CA ASN A 163 7.25 15.21 36.82
C ASN A 163 8.77 15.10 36.97
N TYR A 164 9.46 14.49 36.00
CA TYR A 164 10.92 14.43 35.95
C TYR A 164 11.56 15.82 36.03
N LEU A 165 11.01 16.83 35.33
CA LEU A 165 11.52 18.20 35.39
C LEU A 165 11.40 18.85 36.78
N LYS A 166 10.45 18.40 37.62
CA LYS A 166 10.26 18.90 38.99
C LYS A 166 11.14 18.14 39.97
N THR A 167 11.15 16.82 39.83
CA THR A 167 11.86 15.89 40.69
C THR A 167 12.52 14.83 39.81
N PRO A 168 13.80 15.03 39.44
CA PRO A 168 14.53 14.07 38.63
C PRO A 168 14.56 12.70 39.30
N ASP A 169 14.18 11.68 38.54
CA ASP A 169 14.06 10.30 39.01
C ASP A 169 14.57 9.34 37.91
N GLU A 170 15.32 8.32 38.32
CA GLU A 170 15.93 7.36 37.39
C GLU A 170 14.88 6.48 36.72
N GLN A 171 13.78 6.17 37.41
CA GLN A 171 12.70 5.36 36.86
C GLN A 171 11.94 6.11 35.76
N ALA A 172 11.71 7.41 35.92
CA ALA A 172 11.17 8.28 34.87
C ALA A 172 12.09 8.32 33.64
N ILE A 173 13.40 8.49 33.81
CA ILE A 173 14.37 8.44 32.70
C ILE A 173 14.30 7.08 31.99
N PHE A 174 14.21 5.99 32.75
CA PHE A 174 14.11 4.64 32.17
C PHE A 174 12.91 4.52 31.24
N PHE A 175 11.72 4.93 31.67
CA PHE A 175 10.52 4.84 30.84
C PHE A 175 10.57 5.76 29.61
N LEU A 176 11.00 7.01 29.79
CA LEU A 176 11.14 7.98 28.69
C LEU A 176 12.13 7.48 27.63
N LYS A 177 13.27 6.94 28.08
CA LYS A 177 14.29 6.37 27.20
C LYS A 177 13.76 5.12 26.49
N GLN A 178 13.12 4.21 27.21
CA GLN A 178 12.72 2.90 26.70
C GLN A 178 11.66 3.02 25.60
N HIS A 179 10.68 3.91 25.74
CA HIS A 179 9.62 4.09 24.76
C HIS A 179 10.16 4.48 23.39
N ASN A 180 10.81 5.64 23.30
CA ASN A 180 11.39 6.15 22.07
C ASN A 180 12.47 5.21 21.50
N TYR A 181 13.26 4.55 22.36
CA TYR A 181 14.22 3.54 21.92
C TYR A 181 13.52 2.37 21.21
N GLU A 182 12.40 1.88 21.76
CA GLU A 182 11.62 0.80 21.15
C GLU A 182 10.85 1.26 19.91
N ASP A 183 10.42 2.53 19.82
CA ASP A 183 9.80 3.05 18.59
C ASP A 183 10.82 3.13 17.45
N VAL A 184 12.03 3.64 17.71
CA VAL A 184 13.11 3.67 16.71
C VAL A 184 13.54 2.26 16.31
N LEU A 185 13.78 1.38 17.29
CA LEU A 185 14.14 -0.01 17.02
C LEU A 185 13.03 -0.74 16.26
N GLY A 186 11.79 -0.57 16.69
CA GLY A 186 10.61 -1.21 16.11
C GLY A 186 10.41 -0.85 14.64
N MET A 187 10.70 0.40 14.24
CA MET A 187 10.64 0.83 12.84
C MET A 187 11.53 0.00 11.90
N THR A 188 12.68 -0.50 12.40
CA THR A 188 13.56 -1.36 11.58
C THR A 188 12.88 -2.68 11.20
N GLY A 189 12.12 -3.30 12.10
CA GLY A 189 11.30 -4.48 11.78
C GLY A 189 10.01 -4.12 11.04
N LEU A 190 9.43 -2.95 11.35
CA LEU A 190 8.19 -2.47 10.76
C LEU A 190 8.28 -2.29 9.24
N ILE A 191 9.47 -2.00 8.72
CA ILE A 191 9.72 -1.79 7.29
C ILE A 191 9.25 -2.97 6.42
N ALA A 192 9.15 -4.18 6.97
CA ALA A 192 8.61 -5.36 6.29
C ALA A 192 7.17 -5.15 5.79
N ILE A 193 6.39 -4.24 6.39
CA ILE A 193 5.05 -3.88 5.93
C ILE A 193 5.05 -3.30 4.50
N ARG A 194 6.20 -2.83 4.00
CA ARG A 194 6.30 -2.32 2.64
C ARG A 194 6.22 -3.43 1.60
N SER A 195 6.40 -4.71 1.96
CA SER A 195 6.23 -5.86 1.05
C SER A 195 4.85 -5.85 0.40
N TYR A 196 3.81 -5.49 1.17
CA TYR A 196 2.46 -5.37 0.64
C TYR A 196 2.40 -4.29 -0.44
N ARG A 197 2.96 -3.10 -0.19
CA ARG A 197 2.94 -2.01 -1.18
C ARG A 197 3.71 -2.40 -2.46
N LYS A 198 4.89 -3.01 -2.32
CA LYS A 198 5.71 -3.50 -3.44
C LYS A 198 4.97 -4.48 -4.33
N LEU A 199 4.18 -5.40 -3.76
CA LEU A 199 3.34 -6.32 -4.53
C LEU A 199 2.35 -5.54 -5.41
N PHE A 200 1.65 -4.55 -4.84
CA PHE A 200 0.68 -3.73 -5.58
C PHE A 200 1.34 -2.82 -6.63
N ASP A 201 2.60 -2.42 -6.41
CA ASP A 201 3.40 -1.66 -7.37
C ASP A 201 3.99 -2.53 -8.51
N GLY A 202 3.73 -3.84 -8.51
CA GLY A 202 4.11 -4.74 -9.61
C GLY A 202 5.37 -5.57 -9.37
N ALA A 203 5.83 -5.69 -8.11
CA ALA A 203 6.97 -6.51 -7.70
C ALA A 203 6.60 -8.00 -7.60
N PHE A 204 6.13 -8.57 -8.72
CA PHE A 204 5.76 -9.98 -8.86
C PHE A 204 5.96 -10.48 -10.29
N THR A 205 6.00 -11.81 -10.44
CA THR A 205 5.80 -12.50 -11.72
C THR A 205 4.60 -13.42 -11.62
N VAL A 206 3.98 -13.77 -12.75
CA VAL A 206 2.91 -14.76 -12.81
C VAL A 206 3.55 -16.11 -13.12
N ASN A 207 3.45 -17.08 -12.21
CA ASN A 207 4.10 -18.39 -12.36
C ASN A 207 3.21 -19.41 -13.05
N SER A 208 1.90 -19.39 -12.77
CA SER A 208 0.96 -20.33 -13.34
C SER A 208 -0.45 -19.75 -13.41
N THR A 209 -1.22 -20.32 -14.34
CA THR A 209 -2.65 -20.03 -14.51
C THR A 209 -3.44 -21.32 -14.47
N GLU A 210 -4.50 -21.38 -13.67
CA GLU A 210 -5.35 -22.56 -13.54
C GLU A 210 -6.82 -22.15 -13.61
N THR A 211 -7.64 -22.90 -14.34
CA THR A 211 -9.10 -22.74 -14.29
C THR A 211 -9.72 -23.76 -13.34
N ASN A 212 -10.59 -23.30 -12.46
CA ASN A 212 -11.25 -24.15 -11.47
C ASN A 212 -12.77 -23.96 -11.47
N ILE A 213 -13.49 -24.96 -10.96
CA ILE A 213 -14.94 -24.90 -10.71
C ILE A 213 -15.16 -24.98 -9.21
N TYR A 214 -15.86 -24.00 -8.63
CA TYR A 214 -16.22 -23.98 -7.22
C TYR A 214 -17.74 -23.81 -7.06
N LYS A 215 -18.28 -24.03 -5.86
CA LYS A 215 -19.68 -23.73 -5.54
C LYS A 215 -19.75 -22.44 -4.75
N ASP A 216 -20.64 -21.53 -5.14
CA ASP A 216 -20.92 -20.34 -4.36
C ASP A 216 -21.73 -20.66 -3.09
N CYS A 217 -22.10 -19.63 -2.31
CA CYS A 217 -22.87 -19.79 -1.08
C CYS A 217 -24.27 -20.39 -1.28
N ASN A 218 -24.80 -20.34 -2.51
CA ASN A 218 -26.08 -20.93 -2.89
C ASN A 218 -25.90 -22.34 -3.50
N GLY A 219 -24.67 -22.84 -3.54
CA GLY A 219 -24.34 -24.15 -4.11
C GLY A 219 -24.26 -24.17 -5.63
N ILE A 220 -24.33 -23.00 -6.30
CA ILE A 220 -24.30 -22.90 -7.75
C ILE A 220 -22.84 -23.04 -8.23
N PRO A 221 -22.56 -23.92 -9.21
CA PRO A 221 -21.23 -24.02 -9.80
C PRO A 221 -20.82 -22.73 -10.50
N GLN A 222 -19.64 -22.23 -10.17
CA GLN A 222 -19.02 -21.05 -10.74
C GLN A 222 -17.64 -21.40 -11.28
N LYS A 223 -17.21 -20.73 -12.35
CA LYS A 223 -15.86 -20.86 -12.92
C LYS A 223 -14.96 -19.73 -12.46
N GLU A 224 -13.71 -20.04 -12.19
CA GLU A 224 -12.69 -19.06 -11.85
C GLU A 224 -11.38 -19.31 -12.59
N LEU A 225 -10.64 -18.22 -12.82
CA LEU A 225 -9.24 -18.25 -13.23
C LEU A 225 -8.38 -17.89 -12.01
N ILE A 226 -7.41 -18.73 -11.70
CA ILE A 226 -6.46 -18.55 -10.61
C ILE A 226 -5.10 -18.22 -11.21
N LEU A 227 -4.59 -17.03 -10.89
CA LEU A 227 -3.21 -16.63 -11.18
C LEU A 227 -2.38 -16.83 -9.92
N THR A 228 -1.36 -17.70 -9.99
CA THR A 228 -0.38 -17.85 -8.92
C THR A 228 0.78 -16.91 -9.19
N LEU A 229 0.98 -15.96 -8.30
CA LEU A 229 2.01 -14.93 -8.37
C LEU A 229 3.21 -15.35 -7.52
N GLN A 230 4.41 -15.16 -8.05
CA GLN A 230 5.64 -15.20 -7.29
C GLN A 230 5.96 -13.78 -6.82
N ASN A 231 5.92 -13.56 -5.52
CA ASN A 231 6.24 -12.27 -4.93
C ASN A 231 7.76 -12.09 -4.99
N GLN A 232 8.22 -10.89 -5.36
CA GLN A 232 9.64 -10.54 -5.26
C GLN A 232 10.08 -10.38 -3.79
N TYR A 233 9.17 -9.86 -2.96
CA TYR A 233 9.38 -9.67 -1.53
C TYR A 233 8.40 -10.54 -0.75
N PRO A 234 8.85 -11.28 0.28
CA PRO A 234 7.96 -12.09 1.08
C PRO A 234 6.93 -11.22 1.81
N ILE A 235 5.67 -11.61 1.71
CA ILE A 235 4.57 -11.04 2.45
C ILE A 235 4.65 -11.56 3.90
N PRO A 236 4.87 -10.69 4.90
CA PRO A 236 5.23 -11.13 6.25
C PRO A 236 4.09 -11.83 6.99
N GLN A 237 2.84 -11.48 6.69
CA GLN A 237 1.64 -12.08 7.28
C GLN A 237 0.58 -12.33 6.21
N ARG A 238 -0.06 -13.49 6.28
CA ARG A 238 -1.12 -13.84 5.34
C ARG A 238 -2.31 -12.89 5.46
N VAL A 239 -2.71 -12.31 4.33
CA VAL A 239 -3.89 -11.43 4.22
C VAL A 239 -4.75 -11.83 3.03
N SER A 240 -6.01 -11.41 3.06
CA SER A 240 -6.89 -11.55 1.89
C SER A 240 -7.86 -10.40 1.76
N CYS A 241 -8.21 -10.07 0.52
CA CYS A 241 -9.25 -9.09 0.21
C CYS A 241 -10.06 -9.56 -1.00
N GLN A 242 -11.27 -9.01 -1.15
CA GLN A 242 -12.19 -9.43 -2.19
C GLN A 242 -13.03 -8.26 -2.70
N THR A 243 -13.48 -8.40 -3.93
CA THR A 243 -14.52 -7.62 -4.60
C THR A 243 -15.52 -8.60 -5.21
N ASP A 244 -16.52 -8.11 -5.95
CA ASP A 244 -17.50 -8.98 -6.62
C ASP A 244 -16.85 -9.92 -7.65
N ALA A 245 -15.78 -9.46 -8.32
CA ALA A 245 -15.14 -10.20 -9.41
C ALA A 245 -13.78 -10.82 -9.04
N PHE A 246 -13.17 -10.40 -7.93
CA PHE A 246 -11.78 -10.74 -7.60
C PHE A 246 -11.61 -11.14 -6.15
N TYR A 247 -10.80 -12.16 -5.89
CA TYR A 247 -10.35 -12.56 -4.56
C TYR A 247 -8.83 -12.71 -4.54
N LEU A 248 -8.16 -11.94 -3.70
CA LEU A 248 -6.71 -11.92 -3.58
C LEU A 248 -6.28 -12.49 -2.23
N ILE A 249 -5.35 -13.45 -2.25
CA ILE A 249 -4.64 -13.97 -1.09
C ILE A 249 -3.16 -13.62 -1.25
N CYS A 250 -2.54 -13.01 -0.24
CA CYS A 250 -1.11 -12.71 -0.24
C CYS A 250 -0.44 -13.44 0.92
N ASP A 251 0.58 -14.26 0.66
CA ASP A 251 1.22 -15.08 1.70
C ASP A 251 2.69 -15.45 1.39
N GLY A 252 3.64 -14.97 2.19
CA GLY A 252 5.06 -15.24 1.98
C GLY A 252 5.50 -14.94 0.55
N MET A 253 6.15 -15.91 -0.10
CA MET A 253 6.67 -15.76 -1.47
C MET A 253 5.63 -15.98 -2.57
N GLN A 254 4.39 -16.35 -2.24
CA GLN A 254 3.35 -16.62 -3.24
C GLN A 254 2.04 -15.90 -2.92
N SER A 255 1.44 -15.27 -3.93
CA SER A 255 0.10 -14.72 -3.84
C SER A 255 -0.82 -15.40 -4.85
N LYS A 256 -2.12 -15.46 -4.58
CA LYS A 256 -3.10 -16.03 -5.50
C LYS A 256 -4.17 -15.01 -5.79
N LEU A 257 -4.34 -14.66 -7.06
CA LEU A 257 -5.45 -13.86 -7.54
C LEU A 257 -6.47 -14.78 -8.21
N ARG A 258 -7.65 -14.90 -7.62
CA ARG A 258 -8.78 -15.64 -8.17
C ARG A 258 -9.74 -14.65 -8.83
N ILE A 259 -10.15 -14.96 -10.05
CA ILE A 259 -10.94 -14.11 -10.91
C ILE A 259 -12.20 -14.88 -11.26
N HIS A 260 -13.36 -14.33 -10.93
CA HIS A 260 -14.64 -14.91 -11.31
C HIS A 260 -14.84 -14.79 -12.83
N LEU A 261 -15.08 -15.91 -13.50
CA LEU A 261 -15.28 -15.97 -14.95
C LEU A 261 -16.77 -15.95 -15.26
N PHE A 262 -17.16 -15.17 -16.26
CA PHE A 262 -18.53 -15.16 -16.78
C PHE A 262 -18.64 -16.20 -17.91
N GLU A 263 -19.48 -17.20 -17.77
CA GLU A 263 -19.81 -18.15 -18.83
C GLU A 263 -21.23 -17.92 -19.33
N GLY A 264 -21.37 -17.59 -20.61
CA GLY A 264 -22.67 -17.31 -21.22
C GLY A 264 -22.57 -16.37 -22.41
N THR A 265 -23.65 -15.66 -22.69
CA THR A 265 -23.74 -14.73 -23.82
C THR A 265 -23.48 -13.28 -23.40
N LEU A 266 -22.52 -12.60 -24.02
CA LEU A 266 -22.32 -11.15 -23.89
C LEU A 266 -22.43 -10.45 -25.23
N LYS A 267 -22.56 -9.11 -25.21
CA LYS A 267 -22.75 -8.27 -26.40
C LYS A 267 -21.50 -7.48 -26.72
N PHE A 268 -21.10 -7.50 -27.99
CA PHE A 268 -20.15 -6.56 -28.58
C PHE A 268 -20.93 -5.42 -29.20
N PHE A 269 -20.83 -4.23 -28.63
CA PHE A 269 -21.51 -3.03 -29.13
C PHE A 269 -20.64 -2.37 -30.20
N PHE A 270 -21.23 -2.09 -31.37
CA PHE A 270 -20.52 -1.40 -32.43
C PHE A 270 -20.55 0.12 -32.21
N ASP A 271 -19.44 0.77 -32.53
CA ASP A 271 -19.40 2.22 -32.68
C ASP A 271 -20.23 2.66 -33.90
N HIS A 272 -20.64 3.93 -33.92
CA HIS A 272 -21.42 4.52 -35.02
C HIS A 272 -22.73 3.75 -35.35
N PRO A 273 -23.72 3.69 -34.44
CA PRO A 273 -25.00 3.02 -34.69
C PRO A 273 -25.71 3.47 -35.96
N GLU A 274 -25.44 4.68 -36.42
CA GLU A 274 -25.94 5.22 -37.68
C GLU A 274 -25.63 4.33 -38.89
N ASP A 275 -24.56 3.52 -38.86
CA ASP A 275 -24.08 2.68 -39.96
C ASP A 275 -24.60 1.23 -39.93
N TYR A 276 -25.49 0.95 -38.98
CA TYR A 276 -26.04 -0.38 -38.77
C TYR A 276 -27.57 -0.40 -38.84
N TYR A 277 -28.10 -1.56 -39.20
CA TYR A 277 -29.50 -1.92 -38.98
C TYR A 277 -29.57 -3.04 -37.93
N TYR A 278 -30.53 -2.93 -37.02
CA TYR A 278 -30.84 -3.97 -36.05
C TYR A 278 -31.90 -4.93 -36.62
N LEU A 279 -31.64 -6.21 -36.50
CA LEU A 279 -32.54 -7.28 -36.92
C LEU A 279 -33.26 -7.85 -35.68
N PRO A 280 -34.57 -7.60 -35.49
CA PRO A 280 -35.27 -8.02 -34.27
C PRO A 280 -35.45 -9.53 -34.13
N ALA A 281 -35.51 -10.27 -35.24
CA ALA A 281 -35.70 -11.72 -35.21
C ALA A 281 -34.39 -12.44 -34.84
N GLU A 282 -33.26 -11.95 -35.34
CA GLU A 282 -31.91 -12.49 -35.12
C GLU A 282 -31.22 -11.89 -33.88
N ASP A 283 -31.80 -10.82 -33.31
CA ASP A 283 -31.28 -10.08 -32.15
C ASP A 283 -29.81 -9.66 -32.29
N MET A 284 -29.49 -9.07 -33.44
CA MET A 284 -28.16 -8.56 -33.76
C MET A 284 -28.21 -7.36 -34.73
N ALA A 285 -27.14 -6.59 -34.75
CA ALA A 285 -26.93 -5.50 -35.68
C ALA A 285 -26.04 -5.93 -36.85
N ILE A 286 -26.40 -5.50 -38.06
CA ILE A 286 -25.64 -5.72 -39.29
C ILE A 286 -25.32 -4.39 -39.97
N HIS A 287 -24.11 -4.28 -40.50
CA HIS A 287 -23.69 -3.06 -41.21
C HIS A 287 -24.53 -2.86 -42.48
N LYS A 288 -24.80 -1.60 -42.85
CA LYS A 288 -25.62 -1.23 -44.02
C LYS A 288 -25.21 -1.94 -45.32
N SER A 289 -23.92 -2.19 -45.52
CA SER A 289 -23.41 -2.89 -46.71
C SER A 289 -23.98 -4.31 -46.84
N VAL A 290 -24.10 -5.03 -45.72
CA VAL A 290 -24.65 -6.39 -45.65
C VAL A 290 -26.18 -6.36 -45.64
N ALA A 291 -26.78 -5.32 -45.05
CA ALA A 291 -28.23 -5.19 -44.97
C ALA A 291 -28.94 -5.09 -46.32
N THR A 292 -28.22 -4.79 -47.41
CA THR A 292 -28.77 -4.78 -48.79
C THR A 292 -29.50 -6.07 -49.16
N TYR A 293 -29.10 -7.20 -48.56
CA TYR A 293 -29.70 -8.52 -48.82
C TYR A 293 -30.86 -8.88 -47.87
N VAL A 294 -31.24 -7.98 -46.96
CA VAL A 294 -32.32 -8.18 -45.98
C VAL A 294 -33.49 -7.26 -46.29
N ASP A 295 -34.71 -7.80 -46.27
CA ASP A 295 -35.93 -7.01 -46.51
C ASP A 295 -36.04 -5.84 -45.53
N LYS A 296 -36.59 -4.72 -46.01
CA LYS A 296 -36.79 -3.51 -45.22
C LYS A 296 -37.74 -3.74 -44.05
N ASP A 297 -38.70 -4.65 -44.19
CA ASP A 297 -39.69 -4.95 -43.15
C ASP A 297 -39.10 -5.73 -41.97
N PHE A 298 -37.95 -6.40 -42.17
CA PHE A 298 -37.27 -7.19 -41.14
C PHE A 298 -36.11 -6.46 -40.45
N ARG A 299 -35.87 -5.18 -40.78
CA ARG A 299 -34.76 -4.41 -40.23
C ARG A 299 -35.20 -3.07 -39.64
N LYS A 300 -34.67 -2.72 -38.47
CA LYS A 300 -34.88 -1.44 -37.79
C LYS A 300 -33.59 -0.63 -37.80
N LYS A 301 -33.68 0.72 -37.74
CA LYS A 301 -32.47 1.54 -37.55
C LYS A 301 -31.82 1.16 -36.21
N ALA A 302 -30.51 0.97 -36.21
CA ALA A 302 -29.81 0.69 -34.98
C ALA A 302 -29.72 1.96 -34.10
N THR A 303 -29.69 1.73 -32.79
CA THR A 303 -29.52 2.71 -31.71
C THR A 303 -28.36 2.25 -30.85
N ALA A 304 -27.84 3.13 -29.99
CA ALA A 304 -26.76 2.75 -29.07
C ALA A 304 -27.10 1.51 -28.20
N ASP A 305 -28.37 1.25 -27.92
CA ASP A 305 -28.80 0.14 -27.05
C ASP A 305 -28.98 -1.19 -27.82
N ASN A 306 -29.22 -1.15 -29.13
CA ASN A 306 -29.45 -2.37 -29.95
C ASN A 306 -28.40 -2.59 -31.05
N CYS A 307 -27.40 -1.71 -31.15
CA CYS A 307 -26.30 -1.85 -32.10
C CYS A 307 -25.22 -2.80 -31.57
N TYR A 308 -25.52 -4.10 -31.54
CA TYR A 308 -24.58 -5.11 -31.04
C TYR A 308 -24.64 -6.43 -31.80
N THR A 309 -23.59 -7.23 -31.67
CA THR A 309 -23.66 -8.69 -31.90
C THR A 309 -23.47 -9.44 -30.59
N LYS A 310 -23.98 -10.67 -30.50
CA LYS A 310 -23.82 -11.54 -29.34
C LYS A 310 -22.67 -12.52 -29.53
N LYS A 311 -22.08 -12.93 -28.42
CA LYS A 311 -21.05 -13.98 -28.38
C LYS A 311 -21.22 -14.84 -27.13
N ASP A 312 -21.26 -16.15 -27.34
CA ASP A 312 -21.22 -17.16 -26.28
C ASP A 312 -19.77 -17.61 -26.07
N ALA A 313 -19.24 -17.39 -24.86
CA ALA A 313 -17.89 -17.79 -24.49
C ALA A 313 -17.72 -17.81 -22.95
N ILE A 314 -16.49 -18.10 -22.52
CA ILE A 314 -16.02 -17.83 -21.16
C ILE A 314 -15.27 -16.50 -21.22
N PHE A 315 -15.62 -15.58 -20.32
CA PHE A 315 -15.11 -14.23 -20.32
C PHE A 315 -14.44 -13.85 -19.00
N VAL A 316 -13.44 -12.98 -19.12
CA VAL A 316 -12.65 -12.42 -18.03
C VAL A 316 -13.04 -10.95 -17.82
N PRO A 317 -13.39 -10.52 -16.59
CA PRO A 317 -13.78 -9.14 -16.30
C PRO A 317 -12.59 -8.16 -16.35
N GLN A 318 -12.80 -6.94 -16.85
CA GLN A 318 -11.83 -5.85 -16.80
C GLN A 318 -12.52 -4.49 -16.53
N TYR A 319 -11.99 -3.70 -15.60
CA TYR A 319 -12.48 -2.36 -15.23
C TYR A 319 -11.94 -1.23 -16.12
N GLU A 320 -10.86 -1.50 -16.87
CA GLU A 320 -10.29 -0.60 -17.88
C GLU A 320 -10.14 -1.42 -19.15
N THR A 321 -10.25 -0.78 -20.31
CA THR A 321 -10.09 -1.46 -21.60
C THR A 321 -8.62 -1.77 -21.84
N LEU A 322 -8.17 -2.94 -21.37
CA LEU A 322 -6.82 -3.46 -21.64
C LEU A 322 -6.80 -4.34 -22.88
N ILE A 323 -7.76 -5.26 -22.96
CA ILE A 323 -7.85 -6.24 -24.05
C ILE A 323 -9.10 -5.92 -24.88
N THR A 324 -8.92 -6.00 -26.20
CA THR A 324 -9.97 -5.81 -27.20
C THR A 324 -10.02 -7.03 -28.13
N PRO A 325 -11.19 -7.35 -28.71
CA PRO A 325 -12.49 -6.74 -28.47
C PRO A 325 -13.02 -7.04 -27.05
N PHE A 326 -13.82 -6.13 -26.50
CA PHE A 326 -14.49 -6.31 -25.22
C PHE A 326 -16.01 -6.39 -25.38
N PHE A 327 -16.68 -7.00 -24.39
CA PHE A 327 -18.09 -7.32 -24.37
C PHE A 327 -18.73 -6.78 -23.08
N LYS A 328 -20.04 -6.55 -23.12
CA LYS A 328 -20.85 -6.06 -21.99
C LYS A 328 -22.21 -6.75 -21.96
N GLU A 329 -22.90 -6.73 -20.82
CA GLU A 329 -24.31 -7.15 -20.74
C GLU A 329 -25.24 -6.06 -21.31
N SER A 330 -24.92 -4.80 -20.99
CA SER A 330 -25.59 -3.58 -21.43
C SER A 330 -24.56 -2.51 -21.83
N ASN A 331 -24.92 -1.63 -22.77
CA ASN A 331 -24.01 -0.58 -23.25
C ASN A 331 -23.55 0.36 -22.12
N LYS A 332 -24.41 0.57 -21.12
CA LYS A 332 -24.19 1.46 -19.98
C LYS A 332 -23.26 0.86 -18.90
N ASP A 333 -22.94 -0.43 -19.00
CA ASP A 333 -22.11 -1.09 -17.99
C ASP A 333 -20.68 -0.56 -18.05
N LYS A 334 -20.14 -0.29 -16.85
CA LYS A 334 -18.75 0.13 -16.66
C LYS A 334 -17.80 -1.07 -16.65
N LEU A 335 -18.25 -2.20 -16.11
CA LEU A 335 -17.51 -3.44 -16.16
C LEU A 335 -17.60 -3.99 -17.58
N THR A 336 -16.45 -4.33 -18.15
CA THR A 336 -16.36 -4.95 -19.47
C THR A 336 -15.70 -6.30 -19.34
N TYR A 337 -15.79 -7.09 -20.40
CA TYR A 337 -15.32 -8.46 -20.41
C TYR A 337 -14.54 -8.73 -21.70
N PHE A 338 -13.48 -9.55 -21.66
CA PHE A 338 -12.85 -10.07 -22.86
C PHE A 338 -12.90 -11.60 -22.84
N GLU A 339 -12.84 -12.22 -24.00
CA GLU A 339 -12.88 -13.69 -24.10
C GLU A 339 -11.62 -14.30 -23.49
N LEU A 340 -11.78 -15.37 -22.71
CA LEU A 340 -10.67 -16.15 -22.20
C LEU A 340 -10.06 -16.98 -23.34
N THR A 341 -8.89 -16.56 -23.85
CA THR A 341 -8.18 -17.23 -24.94
C THR A 341 -6.86 -17.85 -24.46
N ARG A 342 -6.33 -18.81 -25.23
CA ARG A 342 -4.97 -19.33 -24.99
C ARG A 342 -3.89 -18.26 -25.17
N GLU A 343 -4.07 -17.37 -26.14
CA GLU A 343 -3.15 -16.24 -26.36
C GLU A 343 -3.00 -15.35 -25.11
N PHE A 344 -4.09 -15.12 -24.39
CA PHE A 344 -4.04 -14.41 -23.11
C PHE A 344 -3.32 -15.21 -22.03
N LEU A 345 -3.65 -16.50 -21.89
CA LEU A 345 -3.08 -17.39 -20.87
C LEU A 345 -1.59 -17.70 -21.09
N ASP A 346 -1.13 -17.70 -22.33
CA ASP A 346 0.25 -18.01 -22.70
C ASP A 346 1.16 -16.75 -22.75
N SER A 347 0.61 -15.56 -22.47
CA SER A 347 1.32 -14.28 -22.56
C SER A 347 1.62 -13.68 -21.20
N ASP A 348 2.86 -13.85 -20.73
CA ASP A 348 3.36 -13.27 -19.47
C ASP A 348 3.15 -11.75 -19.40
N SER A 349 3.32 -11.06 -20.54
CA SER A 349 3.12 -9.61 -20.62
C SER A 349 1.66 -9.24 -20.39
N LEU A 350 0.71 -9.93 -21.02
CA LEU A 350 -0.71 -9.66 -20.85
C LEU A 350 -1.18 -10.02 -19.44
N LEU A 351 -0.76 -11.16 -18.89
CA LEU A 351 -1.09 -11.58 -17.53
C LEU A 351 -0.56 -10.59 -16.49
N ARG A 352 0.67 -10.08 -16.68
CA ARG A 352 1.24 -9.05 -15.80
C ARG A 352 0.46 -7.74 -15.89
N GLN A 353 0.18 -7.24 -17.10
CA GLN A 353 -0.60 -6.01 -17.30
C GLN A 353 -2.00 -6.13 -16.69
N TYR A 354 -2.66 -7.26 -16.89
CA TYR A 354 -3.98 -7.55 -16.33
C TYR A 354 -3.95 -7.60 -14.80
N THR A 355 -2.97 -8.31 -14.20
CA THR A 355 -2.83 -8.38 -12.74
C THR A 355 -2.57 -6.99 -12.14
N SER A 356 -1.70 -6.18 -12.76
CA SER A 356 -1.46 -4.79 -12.33
C SER A 356 -2.69 -3.90 -12.45
N HIS A 357 -3.54 -4.12 -13.46
CA HIS A 357 -4.85 -3.46 -13.55
C HIS A 357 -5.76 -3.82 -12.39
N VAL A 358 -5.86 -5.10 -12.04
CA VAL A 358 -6.69 -5.56 -10.91
C VAL A 358 -6.18 -4.97 -9.60
N PHE A 359 -4.86 -4.91 -9.40
CA PHE A 359 -4.25 -4.28 -8.21
C PHE A 359 -4.53 -2.78 -8.12
N ARG A 360 -4.47 -2.05 -9.25
CA ARG A 360 -4.89 -0.63 -9.28
C ARG A 360 -6.36 -0.46 -8.89
N HIS A 361 -7.23 -1.37 -9.33
CA HIS A 361 -8.63 -1.35 -8.92
C HIS A 361 -8.80 -1.56 -7.41
N PHE A 362 -8.11 -2.54 -6.81
CA PHE A 362 -8.12 -2.75 -5.36
C PHE A 362 -7.70 -1.49 -4.57
N LEU A 363 -6.66 -0.79 -5.04
CA LEU A 363 -6.17 0.46 -4.43
C LEU A 363 -7.14 1.64 -4.58
N ALA A 364 -7.87 1.71 -5.69
CA ALA A 364 -8.76 2.83 -6.00
C ALA A 364 -10.18 2.65 -5.45
N ALA A 365 -10.61 1.41 -5.20
CA ALA A 365 -11.92 1.12 -4.64
C ALA A 365 -12.06 1.79 -3.25
N LYS A 366 -13.19 2.48 -3.05
CA LYS A 366 -13.55 3.00 -1.73
C LYS A 366 -14.11 1.84 -0.92
N HIS A 367 -13.30 1.31 -0.01
CA HIS A 367 -13.66 0.21 0.89
C HIS A 367 -14.23 0.72 2.21
#